data_AF-A0A3C1ZZC2-F1
#
_entry.id   AF-A0A3C1ZZC2-F1
#
_cell.length_a   1.000
_cell.length_b   1.000
_cell.length_c   1.000
_cell.angle_alpha   90.00
_cell.angle_beta   90.00
_cell.angle_gamma   90.00
#
_symmetry.space_group_name_H-M   'P 1'
#
loop_
_entity.id
_entity.type
_entity.pdbx_description
1 polymer ?
#
loop_
_entity_poly.entity_id
_entity_poly.type
_entity_poly.pdbx_seq_one_letter_code
_entity_poly.pdbx_strand_id
1 'polypeptide(L)'
;MNRTILWVVMLVALFAAPASYQSAQAQGYNYAEVLQKSMFFYYVQQSGPLSPNNPVTWRAESAMNDGSDVGHDLTGGWYDAGDHVKFGFPMAFTATLLAWGAHDYEAGYASANSLADIKEHLRFVNDYFIKCHTAPNEFYGQLGNGSDDHAWWGSAEVMPMARPAYKIDAANPGS
;
A
#
# COMPACT_ATOMS: atom_id res chain seq x y z
N MET A 1 36.47 52.32 -68.98
CA MET A 1 36.39 52.79 -67.58
C MET A 1 35.02 52.41 -67.02
N ASN A 2 35.00 52.03 -65.74
CA ASN A 2 33.87 51.64 -64.88
C ASN A 2 33.39 50.18 -65.04
N ARG A 3 33.85 49.25 -64.20
CA ARG A 3 33.63 49.05 -62.74
C ARG A 3 32.27 48.39 -62.44
N THR A 4 32.35 47.10 -62.07
CA THR A 4 31.70 46.47 -60.89
C THR A 4 30.15 46.49 -60.90
N ILE A 5 29.38 45.42 -60.72
CA ILE A 5 29.38 44.45 -59.61
C ILE A 5 28.55 43.22 -60.05
N LEU A 6 29.12 42.02 -59.92
CA LEU A 6 28.37 40.77 -59.81
C LEU A 6 27.63 40.78 -58.47
N TRP A 7 26.30 40.64 -58.47
CA TRP A 7 25.59 40.12 -57.32
C TRP A 7 25.00 38.76 -57.70
N VAL A 8 25.75 37.71 -57.35
CA VAL A 8 25.24 36.35 -57.23
C VAL A 8 24.23 36.36 -56.10
N VAL A 9 22.94 36.38 -56.43
CA VAL A 9 21.88 36.06 -55.48
C VAL A 9 21.92 34.53 -55.31
N MET A 10 22.72 34.08 -54.35
CA MET A 10 22.66 32.71 -53.86
C MET A 10 21.32 32.57 -53.13
N LEU A 11 20.29 32.15 -53.86
CA LEU A 11 19.04 31.69 -53.29
C LEU A 11 19.36 30.42 -52.49
N VAL A 12 19.56 30.59 -51.18
CA VAL A 12 19.53 29.48 -50.24
C VAL A 12 18.09 29.00 -50.19
N ALA A 13 17.76 28.05 -51.05
CA ALA A 13 16.59 27.21 -50.88
C ALA A 13 16.87 26.31 -49.66
N LEU A 14 16.66 26.86 -48.46
CA LEU A 14 16.43 26.08 -47.26
C LEU A 14 15.16 25.27 -47.52
N PHE A 15 15.34 24.02 -47.95
CA PHE A 15 14.29 23.02 -47.84
C PHE A 15 13.91 22.93 -46.37
N ALA A 16 12.83 23.60 -45.99
CA ALA A 16 12.11 23.28 -44.78
C ALA A 16 11.49 21.89 -45.00
N ALA A 17 12.26 20.84 -44.74
CA ALA A 17 11.68 19.53 -44.51
C ALA A 17 10.66 19.72 -43.38
N PRO A 18 9.39 19.32 -43.53
CA PRO A 18 8.51 19.27 -42.38
C PRO A 18 9.20 18.36 -41.37
N ALA A 19 9.60 18.92 -40.24
CA ALA A 19 9.93 18.11 -39.09
C ALA A 19 8.67 17.31 -38.80
N SER A 20 8.66 16.05 -39.21
CA SER A 20 7.71 15.09 -38.69
C SER A 20 8.00 15.02 -37.20
N TYR A 21 7.25 15.81 -36.43
CA TYR A 21 7.08 15.58 -35.02
C TYR A 21 6.46 14.19 -34.92
N GLN A 22 7.31 13.16 -34.80
CA GLN A 22 6.90 11.95 -34.15
C GLN A 22 6.48 12.40 -32.77
N SER A 23 5.17 12.51 -32.54
CA SER A 23 4.65 12.54 -31.19
C SER A 23 5.32 11.36 -30.50
N ALA A 24 6.20 11.63 -29.54
CA ALA A 24 6.65 10.60 -28.65
C ALA A 24 5.37 10.03 -28.04
N GLN A 25 4.93 8.85 -28.48
CA GLN A 25 3.88 8.15 -27.76
C GLN A 25 4.45 7.95 -26.37
N ALA A 26 3.85 8.59 -25.37
CA ALA A 26 4.12 8.26 -23.99
C ALA A 26 3.97 6.74 -23.89
N GLN A 27 5.02 6.07 -23.43
CA GLN A 27 4.97 4.62 -23.27
C GLN A 27 3.83 4.31 -22.29
N GLY A 28 2.77 3.66 -22.77
CA GLY A 28 1.65 3.30 -21.93
C GLY A 28 2.12 2.35 -20.82
N TYR A 29 1.68 2.57 -19.59
CA TYR A 29 1.94 1.66 -18.49
C TYR A 29 0.89 0.55 -18.45
N ASN A 30 1.28 -0.65 -18.05
CA ASN A 30 0.36 -1.73 -17.75
C ASN A 30 -0.28 -1.52 -16.37
N TYR A 31 -1.35 -0.73 -16.30
CA TYR A 31 -2.00 -0.39 -15.03
C TYR A 31 -2.66 -1.60 -14.34
N ALA A 32 -3.02 -2.65 -15.10
CA ALA A 32 -3.51 -3.88 -14.50
C ALA A 32 -2.40 -4.56 -13.67
N GLU A 33 -1.19 -4.65 -14.22
CA GLU A 33 -0.03 -5.19 -13.49
C GLU A 33 0.34 -4.33 -12.28
N VAL A 34 0.28 -2.99 -12.41
CA VAL A 34 0.52 -2.07 -11.28
C VAL A 34 -0.49 -2.33 -10.16
N LEU A 35 -1.77 -2.44 -10.48
CA LEU A 35 -2.82 -2.69 -9.49
C LEU A 35 -2.64 -4.07 -8.82
N GLN A 36 -2.38 -5.11 -9.61
CA GLN A 36 -2.14 -6.47 -9.09
C GLN A 36 -0.95 -6.50 -8.11
N LYS A 37 0.16 -5.84 -8.46
CA LYS A 37 1.33 -5.72 -7.57
C LYS A 37 1.03 -4.88 -6.32
N SER A 38 0.22 -3.84 -6.45
CA SER A 38 -0.25 -3.05 -5.30
C SER A 38 -1.11 -3.88 -4.35
N MET A 39 -1.93 -4.82 -4.85
CA MET A 39 -2.67 -5.76 -3.99
C MET A 39 -1.73 -6.78 -3.36
N PHE A 40 -0.80 -7.33 -4.14
CA PHE A 40 0.22 -8.24 -3.63
C PHE A 40 0.98 -7.68 -2.42
N PHE A 41 1.28 -6.37 -2.42
CA PHE A 41 1.88 -5.69 -1.26
C PHE A 41 1.07 -5.89 0.05
N TYR A 42 -0.26 -5.78 0.03
CA TYR A 42 -1.05 -5.93 1.25
C TYR A 42 -1.15 -7.38 1.74
N TYR A 43 -0.96 -8.38 0.86
CA TYR A 43 -0.75 -9.76 1.31
C TYR A 43 0.59 -9.90 2.04
N VAL A 44 1.62 -9.21 1.57
CA VAL A 44 2.96 -9.18 2.19
C VAL A 44 2.94 -8.49 3.55
N GLN A 45 1.99 -7.62 3.84
CA GLN A 45 1.92 -6.94 5.14
C GLN A 45 1.08 -7.68 6.21
N GLN A 46 0.42 -8.80 5.88
CA GLN A 46 -0.48 -9.49 6.83
C GLN A 46 0.25 -9.97 8.10
N SER A 47 -0.30 -9.67 9.27
CA SER A 47 0.11 -10.16 10.59
C SER A 47 -0.93 -11.17 11.12
N GLY A 48 -0.56 -12.02 12.09
CA GLY A 48 -1.44 -13.07 12.60
C GLY A 48 -1.54 -14.27 11.65
N PRO A 49 -2.65 -15.03 11.71
CA PRO A 49 -2.92 -16.07 10.73
C PRO A 49 -3.10 -15.43 9.35
N LEU A 50 -2.44 -15.98 8.33
CA LEU A 50 -2.54 -15.45 6.97
C LEU A 50 -3.93 -15.75 6.39
N SER A 51 -4.41 -14.88 5.49
CA SER A 51 -5.59 -15.19 4.68
C SER A 51 -5.40 -16.53 3.95
N PRO A 52 -6.44 -17.38 3.85
CA PRO A 52 -6.36 -18.64 3.09
C PRO A 52 -6.06 -18.42 1.61
N ASN A 53 -6.27 -17.20 1.10
CA ASN A 53 -6.02 -16.81 -0.28
C ASN A 53 -4.67 -16.08 -0.45
N ASN A 54 -3.86 -15.95 0.60
CA ASN A 54 -2.58 -15.26 0.52
C ASN A 54 -1.60 -16.02 -0.41
N PRO A 55 -1.18 -15.44 -1.56
CA PRO A 55 -0.32 -16.13 -2.52
C PRO A 55 1.18 -16.04 -2.18
N VAL A 56 1.55 -15.36 -1.08
CA VAL A 56 2.94 -15.06 -0.74
C VAL A 56 3.60 -16.28 -0.12
N THR A 57 4.50 -16.92 -0.86
CA THR A 57 5.13 -18.21 -0.48
C THR A 57 6.21 -18.11 0.59
N TRP A 58 6.68 -16.90 0.91
CA TRP A 58 7.78 -16.67 1.85
C TRP A 58 7.33 -16.01 3.15
N ARG A 59 6.03 -15.70 3.28
CA ARG A 59 5.41 -15.25 4.53
C ARG A 59 4.81 -16.45 5.25
N ALA A 60 4.79 -16.41 6.59
CA ALA A 60 4.02 -17.35 7.39
C ALA A 60 3.25 -16.62 8.50
N GLU A 61 2.50 -17.39 9.29
CA GLU A 61 1.83 -16.87 10.48
C GLU A 61 2.85 -16.21 11.43
N SER A 62 2.48 -15.07 12.00
CA SER A 62 3.37 -14.28 12.86
C SER A 62 2.56 -13.52 13.90
N ALA A 63 3.18 -13.05 14.98
CA ALA A 63 2.49 -12.29 16.03
C ALA A 63 1.22 -12.98 16.60
N MET A 64 1.22 -14.32 16.68
CA MET A 64 0.06 -15.13 17.06
C MET A 64 -0.39 -14.95 18.52
N ASN A 65 0.37 -14.19 19.32
CA ASN A 65 0.07 -13.88 20.71
C ASN A 65 -0.38 -12.41 20.92
N ASP A 66 -0.57 -11.64 19.84
CA ASP A 66 -1.04 -10.25 19.92
C ASP A 66 -2.36 -10.17 20.72
N GLY A 67 -2.36 -9.38 21.79
CA GLY A 67 -3.50 -9.18 22.70
C GLY A 67 -3.58 -10.13 23.90
N SER A 68 -2.70 -11.13 23.98
CA SER A 68 -2.66 -12.05 25.12
C SER A 68 -2.34 -11.35 26.45
N ASP A 69 -1.60 -10.24 26.42
CA ASP A 69 -1.27 -9.38 27.56
C ASP A 69 -2.49 -8.65 28.14
N VAL A 70 -3.55 -8.51 27.35
CA VAL A 70 -4.81 -7.84 27.73
C VAL A 70 -6.02 -8.76 27.69
N GLY A 71 -5.83 -10.05 27.44
CA GLY A 71 -6.90 -11.06 27.46
C GLY A 71 -7.86 -11.03 26.27
N HIS A 72 -7.44 -10.47 25.13
CA HIS A 72 -8.21 -10.43 23.89
C HIS A 72 -7.43 -11.05 22.73
N ASP A 73 -8.14 -11.67 21.77
CA ASP A 73 -7.52 -12.01 20.49
C ASP A 73 -7.41 -10.73 19.65
N LEU A 74 -6.20 -10.21 19.50
CA LEU A 74 -5.90 -9.05 18.65
C LEU A 74 -5.00 -9.44 17.47
N THR A 75 -4.98 -10.71 17.06
CA THR A 75 -4.27 -11.20 15.88
C THR A 75 -4.93 -10.73 14.57
N GLY A 76 -4.14 -10.58 13.51
CA GLY A 76 -4.59 -10.07 12.21
C GLY A 76 -4.04 -8.67 11.92
N GLY A 77 -4.59 -8.01 10.90
CA GLY A 77 -4.20 -6.65 10.49
C GLY A 77 -2.86 -6.60 9.75
N TRP A 78 -2.39 -5.41 9.43
CA TRP A 78 -1.14 -5.22 8.68
C TRP A 78 -0.02 -4.70 9.55
N TYR A 79 1.21 -5.15 9.28
CA TYR A 79 2.39 -4.38 9.69
C TYR A 79 2.45 -3.06 8.91
N ASP A 80 2.82 -1.99 9.59
CA ASP A 80 2.66 -0.63 9.07
C ASP A 80 3.58 -0.35 7.88
N ALA A 81 4.86 -0.70 8.00
CA ALA A 81 5.86 -0.41 6.98
C ALA A 81 6.86 -1.57 6.81
N GLY A 82 8.15 -1.30 6.98
CA GLY A 82 9.22 -2.31 7.03
C GLY A 82 9.48 -2.84 8.44
N ASP A 83 8.69 -2.40 9.41
CA ASP A 83 8.69 -2.83 10.81
C ASP A 83 7.56 -3.85 11.06
N HIS A 84 7.32 -4.20 12.32
CA HIS A 84 6.25 -5.13 12.69
C HIS A 84 5.25 -4.54 13.70
N VAL A 85 5.29 -3.22 13.93
CA VAL A 85 4.24 -2.56 14.71
C VAL A 85 2.95 -2.52 13.88
N LYS A 86 1.82 -2.75 14.54
CA LYS A 86 0.50 -2.49 13.97
C LYS A 86 0.03 -1.12 14.44
N PHE A 87 0.32 -0.09 13.67
CA PHE A 87 -0.20 1.26 13.91
C PHE A 87 -1.62 1.37 13.35
N GLY A 88 -2.63 1.43 14.23
CA GLY A 88 -4.04 1.39 13.83
C GLY A 88 -4.48 2.59 13.00
N PHE A 89 -3.90 3.77 13.23
CA PHE A 89 -4.30 4.99 12.51
C PHE A 89 -3.94 4.97 10.99
N PRO A 90 -2.67 4.77 10.58
CA PRO A 90 -2.33 4.63 9.16
C PRO A 90 -2.98 3.38 8.52
N MET A 91 -3.15 2.29 9.28
CA MET A 91 -3.85 1.10 8.80
C MET A 91 -5.33 1.41 8.47
N ALA A 92 -6.05 2.10 9.36
CA ALA A 92 -7.45 2.47 9.15
C ALA A 92 -7.62 3.47 8.01
N PHE A 93 -6.73 4.45 7.91
CA PHE A 93 -6.67 5.37 6.77
C PHE A 93 -6.49 4.61 5.45
N THR A 94 -5.55 3.66 5.42
CA THR A 94 -5.28 2.84 4.22
C THR A 94 -6.49 1.98 3.85
N ALA A 95 -7.10 1.30 4.81
CA ALA A 95 -8.32 0.52 4.58
C ALA A 95 -9.46 1.39 4.02
N THR A 96 -9.61 2.62 4.52
CA THR A 96 -10.61 3.58 4.05
C THR A 96 -10.35 4.01 2.60
N LEU A 97 -9.10 4.35 2.25
CA LEU A 97 -8.75 4.72 0.87
C LEU A 97 -8.90 3.56 -0.11
N LEU A 98 -8.54 2.34 0.32
CA LEU A 98 -8.74 1.13 -0.48
C LEU A 98 -10.23 0.87 -0.73
N ALA A 99 -11.07 1.00 0.31
CA ALA A 99 -12.52 0.84 0.18
C ALA A 99 -13.13 1.91 -0.72
N TRP A 100 -12.71 3.17 -0.57
CA TRP A 100 -13.18 4.26 -1.40
C TRP A 100 -12.77 4.07 -2.86
N GLY A 101 -11.49 3.74 -3.12
CA GLY A 101 -11.02 3.43 -4.47
C GLY A 101 -11.77 2.26 -5.11
N ALA A 102 -12.05 1.19 -4.36
CA ALA A 102 -12.83 0.06 -4.84
C ALA A 102 -14.29 0.42 -5.15
N HIS A 103 -14.89 1.33 -4.36
CA HIS A 103 -16.25 1.82 -4.57
C HIS A 103 -16.35 2.66 -5.85
N ASP A 104 -15.46 3.64 -6.02
CA ASP A 104 -15.51 4.58 -7.14
C ASP A 104 -15.05 3.94 -8.46
N TYR A 105 -14.11 2.99 -8.40
CA TYR A 105 -13.44 2.42 -9.56
C TYR A 105 -13.61 0.90 -9.68
N GLU A 106 -14.73 0.34 -9.24
CA GLU A 106 -14.99 -1.11 -9.25
C GLU A 106 -14.71 -1.76 -10.62
N ALA A 107 -15.13 -1.12 -11.72
CA ALA A 107 -14.89 -1.61 -13.08
C ALA A 107 -13.38 -1.71 -13.42
N GLY A 108 -12.56 -0.81 -12.87
CA GLY A 108 -11.10 -0.85 -13.00
C GLY A 108 -10.53 -2.10 -12.34
N TYR A 109 -10.89 -2.35 -11.08
CA TYR A 109 -10.51 -3.56 -10.34
C TYR A 109 -10.98 -4.85 -11.03
N ALA A 110 -12.21 -4.86 -11.56
CA ALA A 110 -12.73 -6.00 -12.30
C ALA A 110 -11.92 -6.26 -13.59
N SER A 111 -11.64 -5.22 -14.36
CA SER A 111 -10.86 -5.33 -15.61
C SER A 111 -9.40 -5.76 -15.40
N ALA A 112 -8.83 -5.44 -14.23
CA ALA A 112 -7.49 -5.83 -13.83
C ALA A 112 -7.44 -7.20 -13.13
N ASN A 113 -8.57 -7.89 -12.97
CA ASN A 113 -8.68 -9.14 -12.21
C ASN A 113 -8.20 -9.02 -10.75
N SER A 114 -8.46 -7.88 -10.10
CA SER A 114 -8.07 -7.60 -8.71
C SER A 114 -9.26 -7.31 -7.78
N LEU A 115 -10.49 -7.52 -8.26
CA LEU A 115 -11.71 -7.31 -7.46
C LEU A 115 -11.82 -8.30 -6.29
N ALA A 116 -11.32 -9.53 -6.46
CA ALA A 116 -11.27 -10.52 -5.38
C ALA A 116 -10.23 -10.12 -4.33
N ASP A 117 -9.03 -9.72 -4.77
CA ASP A 117 -7.94 -9.33 -3.88
C ASP A 117 -8.32 -8.12 -3.00
N ILE A 118 -8.87 -7.07 -3.60
CA ILE A 118 -9.26 -5.89 -2.81
C ILE A 118 -10.34 -6.22 -1.77
N LYS A 119 -11.29 -7.11 -2.10
CA LYS A 119 -12.32 -7.57 -1.15
C LYS A 119 -11.70 -8.42 -0.03
N GLU A 120 -10.72 -9.26 -0.35
CA GLU A 120 -9.96 -10.05 0.62
C GLU A 120 -9.18 -9.14 1.58
N HIS A 121 -8.46 -8.14 1.07
CA HIS A 121 -7.73 -7.16 1.88
C HIS A 121 -8.65 -6.37 2.81
N LEU A 122 -9.78 -5.87 2.28
CA LEU A 122 -10.75 -5.14 3.08
C LEU A 122 -11.38 -6.02 4.16
N ARG A 123 -11.69 -7.29 3.87
CA ARG A 123 -12.13 -8.23 4.89
C ARG A 123 -11.06 -8.43 5.97
N PHE A 124 -9.85 -8.78 5.55
CA PHE A 124 -8.75 -9.12 6.46
C PHE A 124 -8.45 -8.00 7.47
N VAL A 125 -8.37 -6.76 7.01
CA VAL A 125 -8.07 -5.61 7.88
C VAL A 125 -9.26 -5.21 8.76
N ASN A 126 -10.49 -5.29 8.24
CA ASN A 126 -11.67 -4.92 9.03
C ASN A 126 -12.04 -5.99 10.07
N ASP A 127 -11.79 -7.26 9.78
CA ASP A 127 -11.92 -8.33 10.78
C ASP A 127 -10.99 -8.08 11.97
N TYR A 128 -9.78 -7.55 11.72
CA TYR A 128 -8.88 -7.07 12.78
C TYR A 128 -9.43 -5.85 13.54
N PHE A 129 -9.99 -4.84 12.87
CA PHE A 129 -10.60 -3.71 13.58
C PHE A 129 -11.80 -4.10 14.44
N ILE A 130 -12.59 -5.09 14.01
CA ILE A 130 -13.68 -5.66 14.81
C ILE A 130 -13.12 -6.31 16.08
N LYS A 131 -12.00 -7.04 15.98
CA LYS A 131 -11.32 -7.59 17.18
C LYS A 131 -10.81 -6.49 18.11
N CYS A 132 -10.28 -5.40 17.56
CA CYS A 132 -9.81 -4.26 18.34
C CYS A 132 -10.92 -3.47 19.05
N HIS A 133 -12.17 -3.54 18.57
CA HIS A 133 -13.34 -2.93 19.23
C HIS A 133 -13.94 -3.88 20.26
N THR A 134 -13.26 -3.99 21.40
CA THR A 134 -13.55 -5.00 22.44
C THR A 134 -14.76 -4.66 23.31
N ALA A 135 -15.18 -3.39 23.36
CA ALA A 135 -16.35 -2.90 24.07
C ALA A 135 -16.84 -1.56 23.48
N PRO A 136 -18.07 -1.09 23.78
CA PRO A 136 -18.65 0.10 23.11
C PRO A 136 -17.77 1.34 23.06
N ASN A 137 -16.97 1.60 24.10
CA ASN A 137 -16.09 2.76 24.22
C ASN A 137 -14.63 2.34 24.49
N GLU A 138 -14.20 1.21 23.92
CA GLU A 138 -12.83 0.69 24.07
C GLU A 138 -12.31 0.23 22.71
N PHE A 139 -11.13 0.70 22.31
CA PHE A 139 -10.53 0.33 21.04
C PHE A 139 -9.02 0.19 21.13
N TYR A 140 -8.48 -0.95 20.70
CA TYR A 140 -7.04 -1.20 20.62
C TYR A 140 -6.45 -0.62 19.35
N GLY A 141 -5.72 0.49 19.48
CA GLY A 141 -5.16 1.25 18.37
C GLY A 141 -3.72 0.89 18.01
N GLN A 142 -3.00 0.13 18.84
CA GLN A 142 -1.63 -0.26 18.55
C GLN A 142 -1.23 -1.59 19.18
N LEU A 143 -0.51 -2.42 18.43
CA LEU A 143 0.15 -3.64 18.92
C LEU A 143 1.64 -3.53 18.61
N GLY A 144 2.47 -3.72 19.64
CA GLY A 144 3.92 -3.57 19.56
C GLY A 144 4.40 -2.23 20.10
N ASN A 145 5.61 -2.25 20.68
CA ASN A 145 6.32 -1.05 21.09
C ASN A 145 7.31 -0.66 19.98
N GLY A 146 7.23 0.56 19.45
CA GLY A 146 8.08 0.97 18.33
C GLY A 146 9.58 0.90 18.62
N SER A 147 10.02 1.22 19.84
CA SER A 147 11.45 1.16 20.17
C SER A 147 11.99 -0.27 20.19
N ASP A 148 11.26 -1.20 20.81
CA ASP A 148 11.68 -2.61 20.88
C ASP A 148 11.58 -3.30 19.51
N ASP A 149 10.52 -3.01 18.76
CA ASP A 149 10.29 -3.52 17.41
C ASP A 149 11.40 -3.07 16.44
N HIS A 150 11.72 -1.76 16.44
CA HIS A 150 12.70 -1.17 15.51
C HIS A 150 14.16 -1.45 15.92
N ALA A 151 14.41 -1.87 17.16
CA ALA A 151 15.72 -2.28 17.62
C ALA A 151 16.15 -3.67 17.11
N TRP A 152 15.23 -4.42 16.49
CA TRP A 152 15.46 -5.77 16.00
C TRP A 152 15.22 -5.88 14.49
N TRP A 153 16.12 -6.57 13.79
CA TRP A 153 16.02 -6.79 12.35
C TRP A 153 15.94 -8.28 12.03
N GLY A 154 14.76 -8.73 11.60
CA GLY A 154 14.50 -10.12 11.26
C GLY A 154 13.09 -10.29 10.70
N SER A 155 12.68 -11.53 10.44
CA SER A 155 11.36 -11.80 9.86
C SER A 155 10.26 -11.86 10.93
N ALA A 156 9.05 -11.40 10.59
CA ALA A 156 7.92 -11.33 11.51
C ALA A 156 7.63 -12.66 12.24
N GLU A 157 7.91 -13.79 11.59
CA GLU A 157 7.64 -15.15 12.06
C GLU A 157 8.46 -15.54 13.30
N VAL A 158 9.56 -14.82 13.59
CA VAL A 158 10.50 -15.17 14.68
C VAL A 158 10.80 -13.99 15.61
N MET A 159 9.89 -13.02 15.70
CA MET A 159 10.00 -11.88 16.63
C MET A 159 10.22 -12.34 18.08
N PRO A 160 11.32 -11.93 18.75
CA PRO A 160 11.63 -12.39 20.10
C PRO A 160 11.13 -11.46 21.22
N MET A 161 10.73 -10.23 20.88
CA MET A 161 10.36 -9.20 21.84
C MET A 161 8.89 -9.29 22.27
N ALA A 162 8.56 -8.65 23.39
CA ALA A 162 7.18 -8.45 23.78
C ALA A 162 6.48 -7.47 22.84
N ARG A 163 5.17 -7.69 22.61
CA ARG A 163 4.34 -6.88 21.72
C ARG A 163 3.11 -6.36 22.48
N PRO A 164 3.26 -5.32 23.31
CA PRO A 164 2.18 -4.84 24.17
C PRO A 164 1.03 -4.24 23.35
N ALA A 165 -0.19 -4.36 23.88
CA ALA A 165 -1.40 -3.79 23.33
C ALA A 165 -1.76 -2.45 23.97
N TYR A 166 -2.06 -1.44 23.16
CA TYR A 166 -2.44 -0.10 23.60
C TYR A 166 -3.84 0.25 23.12
N LYS A 167 -4.68 0.72 24.05
CA LYS A 167 -6.06 1.10 23.79
C LYS A 167 -6.32 2.58 24.02
N ILE A 168 -7.34 3.07 23.36
CA ILE A 168 -8.09 4.28 23.71
C ILE A 168 -9.41 3.89 24.34
N ASP A 169 -9.92 4.74 25.23
CA ASP A 169 -11.21 4.56 25.87
C ASP A 169 -11.84 5.92 26.27
N ALA A 170 -12.96 5.89 26.98
CA ALA A 170 -13.65 7.10 27.42
C ALA A 170 -12.80 8.00 28.35
N ALA A 171 -11.82 7.44 29.06
CA ALA A 171 -10.91 8.20 29.93
C ALA A 171 -9.64 8.66 29.19
N ASN A 172 -9.23 7.93 28.16
CA ASN A 172 -8.05 8.17 27.34
C ASN A 172 -8.46 8.23 25.86
N PRO A 173 -9.08 9.34 25.40
CA PRO A 173 -9.73 9.41 24.10
C PRO A 173 -8.72 9.47 22.93
N GLY A 174 -9.16 9.04 21.76
CA GLY A 174 -8.47 9.19 20.48
C GLY A 174 -9.47 9.33 19.33
N SER A 175 -10.00 10.54 19.15
CA SER A 175 -10.92 10.89 18.04
C SER A 175 -10.19 11.15 16.74
#